data_AF-A0A2D9SY74-F1
#
_entry.id   AF-A0A2D9SY74-F1
#
_cell.length_a   1.000
_cell.length_b   1.000
_cell.length_c   1.000
_cell.angle_alpha   90.00
_cell.angle_beta   90.00
_cell.angle_gamma   90.00
#
_symmetry.space_group_name_H-M   'P 1'
#
loop_
_entity.id
_entity.type
_entity.pdbx_description
1 polymer ?
#
loop_
_entity_poly.entity_id
_entity_poly.type
_entity_poly.pdbx_seq_one_letter_code
_entity_poly.pdbx_strand_id
1 'polypeptide(L)'
;MGQPGPFGFATLAAMARSEVWWRSALAARVATAAVLLGGCADHDYVGEDPLYQFAITESTPAFFVGEDESFFLVEERIELTLEPPTDADMASLNAEAPAPFPRRPWAEQGDYALEIDWALINLDDQAHRVLVRFNGINEFNEYVPGVSEGEEEILPDLSQWERTIELGPFERRSGTVREAELEEVAVDLATVVNGAPNANQIVHPDNHSSSDVRSQLYIPAVIPALVGVRAGLGVMGEGVEGPEGAGAGANVVMELTIRVRDEDDKITDPEDAWMLPVPVPFMPPPAEL
;
A
#
# COMPACT_ATOMS: atom_id res chain seq x y z
N MET A 1 -15.32 46.06 -58.76
CA MET A 1 -15.53 44.65 -59.16
C MET A 1 -16.19 43.99 -57.96
N GLY A 2 -17.52 43.88 -57.80
CA GLY A 2 -18.56 43.47 -58.76
C GLY A 2 -18.48 41.94 -58.88
N GLN A 3 -19.45 41.11 -58.49
CA GLN A 3 -20.86 41.28 -58.15
C GLN A 3 -21.36 40.02 -57.38
N PRO A 4 -22.47 40.09 -56.62
CA PRO A 4 -23.10 38.96 -55.93
C PRO A 4 -24.41 38.46 -56.60
N GLY A 5 -24.92 37.31 -56.15
CA GLY A 5 -26.34 36.90 -56.24
C GLY A 5 -26.60 35.48 -56.79
N PRO A 6 -27.85 34.95 -56.75
CA PRO A 6 -29.05 35.49 -56.11
C PRO A 6 -29.91 34.49 -55.30
N PHE A 7 -30.88 35.09 -54.60
CA PHE A 7 -32.07 34.54 -53.95
C PHE A 7 -33.14 33.97 -54.92
N GLY A 8 -34.01 33.11 -54.39
CA GLY A 8 -35.43 32.92 -54.76
C GLY A 8 -36.09 31.98 -53.72
N PHE A 9 -37.05 32.39 -52.86
CA PHE A 9 -38.50 32.66 -53.08
C PHE A 9 -39.18 31.55 -53.91
N ALA A 10 -40.32 30.93 -53.60
CA ALA A 10 -41.52 31.23 -52.81
C ALA A 10 -42.31 29.88 -52.66
N THR A 11 -42.90 29.50 -51.51
CA THR A 11 -44.21 29.84 -50.92
C THR A 11 -45.41 28.97 -51.39
N LEU A 12 -46.24 28.54 -50.41
CA LEU A 12 -47.68 28.13 -50.47
C LEU A 12 -48.00 26.75 -51.09
N ALA A 13 -48.95 25.92 -50.63
CA ALA A 13 -50.10 26.03 -49.72
C ALA A 13 -50.43 24.58 -49.24
N ALA A 14 -50.71 24.32 -47.95
CA ALA A 14 -51.97 24.45 -47.23
C ALA A 14 -52.99 23.28 -47.40
N MET A 15 -53.48 22.82 -46.24
CA MET A 15 -54.80 22.22 -45.95
C MET A 15 -55.04 20.78 -46.43
N ALA A 16 -55.70 19.88 -45.69
CA ALA A 16 -56.58 20.07 -44.54
C ALA A 16 -56.92 18.72 -43.86
N ARG A 17 -57.23 18.83 -42.55
CA ARG A 17 -58.27 18.09 -41.78
C ARG A 17 -58.01 16.59 -41.54
N SER A 18 -58.31 16.00 -40.39
CA SER A 18 -59.40 16.30 -39.46
C SER A 18 -59.08 15.87 -38.03
N GLU A 19 -59.57 16.68 -37.09
CA GLU A 19 -59.71 16.45 -35.67
C GLU A 19 -60.59 15.24 -35.35
N VAL A 20 -60.22 14.45 -34.33
CA VAL A 20 -61.16 13.82 -33.40
C VAL A 20 -60.55 13.91 -31.99
N TRP A 21 -60.99 14.92 -31.24
CA TRP A 21 -61.04 14.89 -29.77
C TRP A 21 -62.06 13.80 -29.36
N TRP A 22 -62.10 13.12 -28.21
CA TRP A 22 -62.33 13.62 -26.85
C TRP A 22 -62.28 12.42 -25.87
N ARG A 23 -61.64 12.64 -24.71
CA ARG A 23 -62.09 12.25 -23.35
C ARG A 23 -62.15 10.76 -22.94
N SER A 24 -61.23 10.42 -22.03
CA SER A 24 -61.47 9.93 -20.63
C SER A 24 -60.44 8.84 -20.31
N ALA A 25 -59.32 9.17 -19.67
CA ALA A 25 -59.17 9.15 -18.21
C ALA A 25 -59.46 7.77 -17.60
N LEU A 26 -58.42 6.94 -17.44
CA LEU A 26 -58.30 6.11 -16.25
C LEU A 26 -56.83 6.00 -15.84
N ALA A 27 -56.60 6.33 -14.58
CA ALA A 27 -55.31 6.33 -13.93
C ALA A 27 -54.70 4.93 -13.87
N ALA A 28 -53.43 4.82 -14.23
CA ALA A 28 -52.55 3.80 -13.69
C ALA A 28 -51.23 4.47 -13.34
N ARG A 29 -51.14 4.88 -12.07
CA ARG A 29 -49.87 5.16 -11.40
C ARG A 29 -49.06 3.87 -11.41
N VAL A 30 -48.07 3.76 -12.30
CA VAL A 30 -46.92 2.89 -12.05
C VAL A 30 -45.76 3.83 -11.78
N ALA A 31 -45.64 4.19 -10.50
CA ALA A 31 -44.42 4.72 -9.96
C ALA A 31 -43.40 3.58 -10.00
N THR A 32 -42.63 3.48 -11.08
CA THR A 32 -41.39 2.73 -11.05
C THR A 32 -40.42 3.55 -10.22
N ALA A 33 -40.49 3.33 -8.91
CA ALA A 33 -39.38 3.61 -8.02
C ALA A 33 -38.19 2.81 -8.56
N ALA A 34 -37.30 3.49 -9.27
CA ALA A 34 -35.94 3.00 -9.45
C ALA A 34 -35.34 2.96 -8.05
N VAL A 35 -35.42 1.77 -7.47
CA VAL A 35 -34.82 1.41 -6.19
C VAL A 35 -33.36 1.84 -6.26
N LEU A 36 -32.99 2.69 -5.31
CA LEU A 36 -31.62 2.93 -4.90
C LEU A 36 -31.05 1.59 -4.41
N LEU A 37 -30.59 0.76 -5.35
CA LEU A 37 -29.62 -0.30 -5.09
C LEU A 37 -28.23 0.33 -5.19
N GLY A 38 -27.99 1.38 -4.39
CA GLY A 38 -26.65 1.60 -3.87
C GLY A 38 -26.53 0.60 -2.74
N GLY A 39 -26.18 -0.64 -3.08
CA GLY A 39 -25.79 -1.61 -2.07
C GLY A 39 -24.67 -0.95 -1.28
N CYS A 40 -24.91 -0.73 0.01
CA CYS A 40 -23.83 -0.94 0.96
C CYS A 40 -23.44 -2.39 0.74
N ALA A 41 -22.46 -2.63 -0.13
CA ALA A 41 -21.65 -3.81 0.02
C ALA A 41 -21.01 -3.61 1.39
N ASP A 42 -21.58 -4.27 2.40
CA ASP A 42 -20.85 -4.55 3.62
C ASP A 42 -19.67 -5.40 3.14
N HIS A 43 -18.57 -4.71 2.86
CA HIS A 43 -17.31 -5.33 2.57
C HIS A 43 -16.81 -5.83 3.92
N ASP A 44 -17.18 -7.06 4.26
CA ASP A 44 -16.75 -7.70 5.48
C ASP A 44 -15.24 -7.95 5.38
N TYR A 45 -14.48 -7.34 6.28
CA TYR A 45 -13.07 -7.68 6.46
C TYR A 45 -13.01 -9.10 7.05
N VAL A 46 -12.15 -9.95 6.50
CA VAL A 46 -12.03 -11.36 6.87
C VAL A 46 -10.86 -11.53 7.85
N GLY A 47 -11.11 -12.21 8.99
CA GLY A 47 -10.10 -12.56 10.00
C GLY A 47 -10.41 -12.03 11.42
N GLU A 48 -10.11 -12.80 12.47
CA GLU A 48 -9.99 -12.26 13.84
C GLU A 48 -8.71 -11.42 13.90
N ASP A 49 -8.84 -10.10 14.00
CA ASP A 49 -7.74 -9.12 14.02
C ASP A 49 -6.59 -9.51 14.97
N PRO A 50 -5.46 -10.08 14.47
CA PRO A 50 -4.30 -10.26 15.33
C PRO A 50 -3.76 -8.88 15.70
N LEU A 51 -3.59 -8.66 17.01
CA LEU A 51 -2.95 -7.47 17.54
C LEU A 51 -1.44 -7.72 17.60
N TYR A 52 -0.68 -7.00 16.78
CA TYR A 52 0.78 -7.04 16.84
C TYR A 52 1.30 -5.88 17.70
N GLN A 53 2.36 -6.15 18.46
CA GLN A 53 2.92 -5.20 19.42
C GLN A 53 4.42 -5.10 19.26
N PHE A 54 4.91 -3.87 19.12
CA PHE A 54 6.32 -3.53 18.98
C PHE A 54 6.70 -2.62 20.14
N ALA A 55 7.87 -2.84 20.73
CA ALA A 55 8.35 -1.99 21.80
C ALA A 55 9.84 -1.72 21.65
N ILE A 56 10.22 -0.45 21.72
CA ILE A 56 11.59 -0.03 22.00
C ILE A 56 11.63 0.39 23.46
N THR A 57 12.62 -0.14 24.18
CA THR A 57 12.86 0.13 25.60
C THR A 57 14.32 0.49 25.79
N GLU A 58 14.69 0.94 26.98
CA GLU A 58 16.10 1.13 27.38
C GLU A 58 16.97 -0.13 27.16
N SER A 59 16.37 -1.32 27.20
CA SER A 59 17.08 -2.59 27.02
C SER A 59 17.15 -3.08 25.57
N THR A 60 16.52 -2.37 24.63
CA THR A 60 16.54 -2.74 23.22
C THR A 60 17.97 -2.59 22.68
N PRO A 61 18.58 -3.65 22.11
CA PRO A 61 19.92 -3.54 21.55
C PRO A 61 19.92 -2.66 20.30
N ALA A 62 21.03 -1.95 20.07
CA ALA A 62 21.23 -1.19 18.84
C ALA A 62 21.22 -2.14 17.63
N PHE A 63 20.49 -1.76 16.60
CA PHE A 63 20.50 -2.43 15.29
C PHE A 63 21.75 -2.02 14.50
N PHE A 64 22.14 -0.75 14.60
CA PHE A 64 23.35 -0.19 14.01
C PHE A 64 24.02 0.74 15.02
N VAL A 65 25.36 0.69 15.08
CA VAL A 65 26.18 1.54 15.97
C VAL A 65 27.15 2.32 15.11
N GLY A 66 26.99 3.65 15.08
CA GLY A 66 27.92 4.59 14.47
C GLY A 66 28.90 5.15 15.51
N GLU A 67 29.67 6.16 15.11
CA GLU A 67 30.65 6.83 15.99
C GLU A 67 29.96 7.64 17.11
N ASP A 68 29.01 8.51 16.74
CA ASP A 68 28.35 9.44 17.68
C ASP A 68 26.91 9.04 18.03
N GLU A 69 26.31 8.10 17.30
CA GLU A 69 24.92 7.70 17.47
C GLU A 69 24.68 6.20 17.23
N SER A 70 23.52 5.73 17.69
CA SER A 70 23.06 4.37 17.47
C SER A 70 21.63 4.38 16.96
N PHE A 71 21.34 3.51 15.99
CA PHE A 71 19.99 3.28 15.49
C PHE A 71 19.43 2.02 16.10
N PHE A 72 18.26 2.13 16.71
CA PHE A 72 17.54 1.04 17.36
C PHE A 72 16.33 0.69 16.52
N LEU A 73 16.12 -0.59 16.27
CA LEU A 73 15.06 -1.07 15.39
C LEU A 73 14.50 -2.39 15.91
N VAL A 74 13.18 -2.44 16.06
CA VAL A 74 12.41 -3.67 16.25
C VAL A 74 11.43 -3.83 15.10
N GLU A 75 11.54 -4.93 14.37
CA GLU A 75 10.68 -5.23 13.23
C GLU A 75 10.32 -6.71 13.15
N GLU A 76 9.17 -6.99 12.56
CA GLU A 76 8.65 -8.34 12.35
C GLU A 76 8.02 -8.43 10.97
N ARG A 77 8.11 -9.62 10.38
CA ARG A 77 7.36 -9.96 9.18
C ARG A 77 5.95 -10.40 9.58
N ILE A 78 4.96 -9.70 9.06
CA ILE A 78 3.55 -10.05 9.21
C ILE A 78 3.06 -10.58 7.87
N GLU A 79 2.74 -11.87 7.82
CA GLU A 79 2.25 -12.54 6.61
C GLU A 79 0.72 -12.63 6.64
N LEU A 80 0.10 -12.48 5.47
CA LEU A 80 -1.34 -12.69 5.31
C LEU A 80 -1.64 -14.19 5.25
N THR A 81 -2.83 -14.56 5.72
CA THR A 81 -3.31 -15.94 5.68
C THR A 81 -3.93 -16.24 4.32
N LEU A 82 -3.09 -16.57 3.34
CA LEU A 82 -3.56 -16.84 1.97
C LEU A 82 -4.04 -18.28 1.80
N GLU A 83 -5.11 -18.49 1.03
CA GLU A 83 -5.54 -19.81 0.59
C GLU A 83 -4.46 -20.46 -0.30
N PRO A 84 -4.15 -21.75 -0.10
CA PRO A 84 -3.19 -22.45 -0.95
C PRO A 84 -3.71 -22.61 -2.39
N PRO A 85 -2.87 -22.33 -3.42
CA PRO A 85 -3.24 -22.61 -4.79
C PRO A 85 -3.44 -24.11 -5.01
N THR A 86 -4.42 -24.47 -5.82
CA THR A 86 -4.58 -25.87 -6.25
C THR A 86 -3.46 -26.28 -7.21
N ASP A 87 -3.28 -27.59 -7.42
CA ASP A 87 -2.34 -28.10 -8.44
C ASP A 87 -2.64 -27.55 -9.85
N ALA A 88 -3.94 -27.33 -10.16
CA ALA A 88 -4.37 -26.77 -11.43
C ALA A 88 -4.00 -25.29 -11.53
N ASP A 89 -4.15 -24.53 -10.45
CA ASP A 89 -3.75 -23.13 -10.37
C ASP A 89 -2.23 -23.01 -10.53
N MET A 90 -1.46 -23.80 -9.77
CA MET A 90 -0.01 -23.82 -9.89
C MET A 90 0.44 -24.18 -11.31
N ALA A 91 -0.21 -25.14 -11.98
CA ALA A 91 0.11 -25.47 -13.37
C ALA A 91 -0.18 -24.28 -14.33
N SER A 92 -1.27 -23.55 -14.09
CA SER A 92 -1.63 -22.35 -14.85
C SER A 92 -0.63 -21.21 -14.63
N LEU A 93 -0.27 -20.93 -13.38
CA LEU A 93 0.70 -19.88 -13.02
C LEU A 93 2.07 -20.13 -13.66
N ASN A 94 2.51 -21.39 -13.72
CA ASN A 94 3.77 -21.80 -14.32
C ASN A 94 3.75 -21.80 -15.87
N ALA A 95 2.58 -21.63 -16.51
CA ALA A 95 2.49 -21.61 -17.97
C ALA A 95 3.08 -20.32 -18.58
N GLU A 96 3.16 -19.25 -17.78
CA GLU A 96 3.70 -17.95 -18.19
C GLU A 96 4.62 -17.38 -17.10
N ALA A 97 5.74 -16.78 -17.52
CA ALA A 97 6.69 -16.10 -16.66
C ALA A 97 6.82 -14.64 -17.11
N PRO A 98 5.91 -13.76 -16.65
CA PRO A 98 6.01 -12.35 -16.98
C PRO A 98 7.27 -11.78 -16.32
N ALA A 99 8.16 -11.17 -17.09
CA ALA A 99 9.32 -10.48 -16.53
C ALA A 99 8.85 -9.41 -15.53
N PRO A 100 9.49 -9.28 -14.35
CA PRO A 100 10.73 -9.94 -13.92
C PRO A 100 10.53 -11.27 -13.16
N PHE A 101 9.30 -11.75 -13.03
CA PHE A 101 8.94 -12.85 -12.15
C PHE A 101 9.14 -14.23 -12.78
N PRO A 102 9.47 -15.26 -11.98
CA PRO A 102 9.72 -16.61 -12.49
C PRO A 102 8.45 -17.31 -13.00
N ARG A 103 7.28 -16.81 -12.60
CA ARG A 103 5.93 -17.26 -12.98
C ARG A 103 4.92 -16.16 -12.68
N ARG A 104 3.65 -16.32 -13.09
CA ARG A 104 2.59 -15.45 -12.56
C ARG A 104 2.45 -15.62 -11.04
N PRO A 105 2.23 -14.52 -10.30
CA PRO A 105 2.00 -14.60 -8.86
C PRO A 105 0.65 -15.26 -8.56
N TRP A 106 0.54 -15.89 -7.39
CA TRP A 106 -0.71 -16.49 -6.93
C TRP A 106 -1.78 -15.44 -6.60
N ALA A 107 -1.33 -14.32 -6.02
CA ALA A 107 -2.15 -13.15 -5.75
C ALA A 107 -1.62 -11.95 -6.54
N GLU A 108 -2.48 -11.32 -7.31
CA GLU A 108 -2.22 -10.11 -8.09
C GLU A 108 -2.85 -8.89 -7.41
N GLN A 109 -2.31 -7.70 -7.68
CA GLN A 109 -2.89 -6.46 -7.23
C GLN A 109 -4.37 -6.39 -7.62
N GLY A 110 -5.24 -6.14 -6.63
CA GLY A 110 -6.69 -6.10 -6.80
C GLY A 110 -7.43 -7.36 -6.35
N ASP A 111 -6.73 -8.47 -6.06
CA ASP A 111 -7.38 -9.69 -5.53
C ASP A 111 -7.87 -9.50 -4.08
N TYR A 112 -7.29 -8.55 -3.34
CA TYR A 112 -7.74 -8.11 -2.02
C TYR A 112 -7.22 -6.72 -1.70
N ALA A 113 -7.83 -6.07 -0.72
CA ALA A 113 -7.45 -4.76 -0.20
C ALA A 113 -6.98 -4.84 1.25
N LEU A 114 -5.87 -4.17 1.56
CA LEU A 114 -5.29 -4.10 2.89
C LEU A 114 -5.53 -2.73 3.53
N GLU A 115 -5.83 -2.71 4.82
CA GLU A 115 -5.71 -1.53 5.66
C GLU A 115 -4.92 -1.88 6.93
N ILE A 116 -4.06 -0.97 7.40
CA ILE A 116 -3.32 -1.13 8.65
C ILE A 116 -3.72 -0.03 9.60
N ASP A 117 -4.36 -0.38 10.70
CA ASP A 117 -4.59 0.55 11.81
C ASP A 117 -3.46 0.44 12.81
N TRP A 118 -2.92 1.57 13.24
CA TRP A 118 -1.83 1.60 14.20
C TRP A 118 -2.02 2.67 15.26
N ALA A 119 -1.46 2.42 16.44
CA ALA A 119 -1.35 3.35 17.53
C ALA A 119 0.06 3.33 18.10
N LEU A 120 0.67 4.51 18.17
CA LEU A 120 2.01 4.75 18.66
C LEU A 120 1.93 5.53 19.98
N ILE A 121 2.63 5.04 21.01
CA ILE A 121 2.54 5.54 22.37
C ILE A 121 3.95 5.81 22.88
N ASN A 122 4.22 7.05 23.27
CA ASN A 122 5.39 7.39 24.07
C ASN A 122 5.09 7.15 25.55
N LEU A 123 5.91 6.38 26.24
CA LEU A 123 5.75 6.09 27.67
C LEU A 123 6.65 6.97 28.56
N ASP A 124 7.49 7.82 27.96
CA ASP A 124 8.41 8.70 28.66
C ASP A 124 7.85 10.12 28.85
N ASP A 125 8.50 10.86 29.76
CA ASP A 125 8.27 12.29 30.00
C ASP A 125 9.08 13.21 29.07
N GLN A 126 9.82 12.64 28.12
CA GLN A 126 10.59 13.34 27.08
C GLN A 126 9.97 13.10 25.70
N ALA A 127 10.24 14.00 24.75
CA ALA A 127 9.78 13.82 23.37
C ALA A 127 10.74 12.91 22.58
N HIS A 128 10.20 12.11 21.68
CA HIS A 128 10.96 11.18 20.85
C HIS A 128 10.63 11.34 19.37
N ARG A 129 11.63 11.10 18.51
CA ARG A 129 11.47 11.02 17.06
C ARG A 129 11.50 9.55 16.66
N VAL A 130 10.35 9.03 16.21
CA VAL A 130 10.14 7.60 16.00
C VAL A 130 9.86 7.32 14.53
N LEU A 131 10.62 6.40 13.94
CA LEU A 131 10.35 5.84 12.62
C LEU A 131 9.30 4.74 12.74
N VAL A 132 8.19 4.87 12.03
CA VAL A 132 7.21 3.81 11.81
C VAL A 132 7.36 3.32 10.38
N ARG A 133 7.41 2.00 10.18
CA ARG A 133 7.59 1.37 8.87
C ARG A 133 6.52 0.30 8.60
N PHE A 134 6.05 0.24 7.36
CA PHE A 134 5.25 -0.85 6.81
C PHE A 134 5.72 -1.14 5.38
N ASN A 135 6.77 -1.95 5.25
CA ASN A 135 7.39 -2.25 3.96
C ASN A 135 6.78 -3.51 3.33
N GLY A 136 6.57 -3.47 2.03
CA GLY A 136 5.83 -4.48 1.29
C GLY A 136 6.59 -5.80 1.11
N ILE A 137 5.84 -6.88 1.19
CA ILE A 137 6.30 -8.23 0.89
C ILE A 137 5.34 -8.80 -0.14
N ASN A 138 5.85 -9.22 -1.28
CA ASN A 138 5.09 -10.01 -2.25
C ASN A 138 5.62 -11.45 -2.29
N GLU A 139 4.99 -12.28 -3.11
CA GLU A 139 5.33 -13.70 -3.21
C GLU A 139 6.81 -13.97 -3.59
N PHE A 140 7.44 -13.05 -4.32
CA PHE A 140 8.78 -13.24 -4.87
C PHE A 140 9.84 -12.43 -4.14
N ASN A 141 9.48 -11.29 -3.59
CA ASN A 141 10.40 -10.27 -3.10
C ASN A 141 9.89 -9.62 -1.81
N GLU A 142 10.82 -9.30 -0.93
CA GLU A 142 10.59 -8.54 0.28
C GLU A 142 11.49 -7.31 0.24
N TYR A 143 10.92 -6.13 0.45
CA TYR A 143 11.75 -4.95 0.62
C TYR A 143 12.41 -4.97 2.01
N VAL A 144 13.74 -4.85 2.03
CA VAL A 144 14.53 -4.75 3.26
C VAL A 144 15.28 -3.41 3.22
N PRO A 145 14.88 -2.42 4.04
CA PRO A 145 15.54 -1.13 4.06
C PRO A 145 16.97 -1.25 4.57
N GLY A 146 17.85 -0.45 3.96
CA GLY A 146 19.22 -0.27 4.39
C GLY A 146 19.36 0.76 5.50
N VAL A 147 20.56 0.83 6.04
CA VAL A 147 21.03 1.97 6.84
C VAL A 147 22.35 2.39 6.20
N SER A 148 22.47 3.67 5.91
CA SER A 148 23.70 4.26 5.39
C SER A 148 24.40 5.08 6.49
N GLU A 149 25.73 4.99 6.52
CA GLU A 149 26.56 5.83 7.38
C GLU A 149 26.99 7.06 6.56
N GLY A 150 26.46 8.23 6.92
CA GLY A 150 26.91 9.52 6.41
C GLY A 150 28.20 9.97 7.11
N GLU A 151 28.74 11.12 6.70
CA GLU A 151 29.97 11.66 7.30
C GLU A 151 29.82 12.03 8.80
N GLU A 152 28.62 12.39 9.24
CA GLU A 152 28.33 12.88 10.61
C GLU A 152 27.07 12.24 11.24
N GLU A 153 26.31 11.43 10.48
CA GLU A 153 25.04 10.83 10.95
C GLU A 153 24.72 9.52 10.22
N ILE A 154 24.09 8.59 10.94
CA ILE A 154 23.39 7.40 10.48
C ILE A 154 22.08 7.86 9.82
N LEU A 155 21.93 7.48 8.55
CA LEU A 155 20.73 7.77 7.77
C LEU A 155 19.98 6.46 7.48
N PRO A 156 18.80 6.24 8.08
CA PRO A 156 17.91 5.20 7.64
C PRO A 156 17.49 5.45 6.19
N ASP A 157 17.65 4.46 5.31
CA ASP A 157 17.24 4.57 3.91
C ASP A 157 15.71 4.43 3.83
N LEU A 158 15.02 5.56 4.00
CA LEU A 158 13.56 5.58 4.04
C LEU A 158 12.96 5.00 2.77
N SER A 159 11.94 4.16 2.95
CA SER A 159 11.36 3.40 1.85
C SER A 159 9.88 3.09 2.01
N GLN A 160 9.21 2.88 0.89
CA GLN A 160 7.82 2.48 0.74
C GLN A 160 6.91 3.28 1.67
N TRP A 161 6.24 2.62 2.61
CA TRP A 161 5.51 3.32 3.65
C TRP A 161 6.36 3.43 4.90
N GLU A 162 7.04 4.56 5.01
CA GLU A 162 7.80 4.93 6.21
C GLU A 162 7.49 6.38 6.60
N ARG A 163 7.34 6.62 7.90
CA ARG A 163 7.05 7.94 8.45
C ARG A 163 7.87 8.15 9.71
N THR A 164 8.56 9.29 9.77
CA THR A 164 9.14 9.76 11.02
C THR A 164 8.12 10.63 11.76
N ILE A 165 7.80 10.24 12.98
CA ILE A 165 6.78 10.83 13.83
C ILE A 165 7.45 11.43 15.06
N GLU A 166 7.27 12.73 15.26
CA GLU A 166 7.54 13.37 16.55
C GLU A 166 6.40 13.04 17.52
N LEU A 167 6.76 12.42 18.65
CA LEU A 167 5.89 12.14 19.78
C LEU A 167 6.32 12.99 20.97
N GLY A 168 5.42 13.83 21.47
CA GLY A 168 5.60 14.51 22.74
C GLY A 168 5.59 13.56 23.95
N PRO A 169 5.91 14.09 25.15
CA PRO A 169 5.82 13.35 26.41
C PRO A 169 4.44 12.71 26.61
N PHE A 170 4.42 11.41 26.91
CA PHE A 170 3.19 10.63 27.11
C PHE A 170 2.16 10.72 25.96
N GLU A 171 2.56 11.15 24.77
CA GLU A 171 1.66 11.29 23.62
C GLU A 171 1.25 9.91 23.09
N ARG A 172 -0.03 9.79 22.71
CA ARG A 172 -0.53 8.72 21.85
C ARG A 172 -0.94 9.32 20.52
N ARG A 173 -0.37 8.81 19.44
CA ARG A 173 -0.79 9.09 18.06
C ARG A 173 -1.32 7.82 17.42
N SER A 174 -2.26 7.94 16.50
CA SER A 174 -2.78 6.81 15.74
C SER A 174 -3.02 7.20 14.30
N GLY A 175 -3.07 6.21 13.42
CA GLY A 175 -3.35 6.40 12.02
C GLY A 175 -3.85 5.12 11.37
N THR A 176 -4.25 5.26 10.11
CA THR A 176 -4.64 4.16 9.24
C THR A 176 -3.85 4.31 7.95
N VAL A 177 -3.13 3.25 7.56
CA VAL A 177 -2.59 3.12 6.20
C VAL A 177 -3.70 2.55 5.32
N ARG A 178 -4.02 3.26 4.25
CA ARG A 178 -5.13 2.91 3.37
C ARG A 178 -4.69 1.99 2.24
N GLU A 179 -5.67 1.32 1.65
CA GLU A 179 -5.53 0.48 0.46
C GLU A 179 -4.65 1.12 -0.61
N ALA A 180 -4.98 2.35 -1.04
CA ALA A 180 -4.21 3.05 -2.08
C ALA A 180 -2.74 3.29 -1.72
N GLU A 181 -2.40 3.43 -0.44
CA GLU A 181 -1.01 3.59 -0.01
C GLU A 181 -0.26 2.26 -0.08
N LEU A 182 -0.90 1.14 0.29
CA LEU A 182 -0.30 -0.20 0.23
C LEU A 182 -0.25 -0.75 -1.20
N GLU A 183 -1.19 -0.34 -2.05
CA GLU A 183 -1.12 -0.57 -3.49
C GLU A 183 0.11 0.13 -4.09
N GLU A 184 0.39 1.37 -3.70
CA GLU A 184 1.61 2.06 -4.14
C GLU A 184 2.85 1.29 -3.71
N VAL A 185 2.89 0.80 -2.46
CA VAL A 185 4.00 -0.04 -1.96
C VAL A 185 4.22 -1.29 -2.82
N ALA A 186 3.15 -1.93 -3.29
CA ALA A 186 3.23 -3.08 -4.21
C ALA A 186 3.79 -2.68 -5.58
N VAL A 187 3.31 -1.57 -6.13
CA VAL A 187 3.75 -1.02 -7.43
C VAL A 187 5.22 -0.63 -7.35
N ASP A 188 5.65 0.07 -6.31
CA ASP A 188 7.04 0.49 -6.10
C ASP A 188 7.97 -0.72 -6.06
N LEU A 189 7.62 -1.75 -5.28
CA LEU A 189 8.40 -2.99 -5.18
C LEU A 189 8.49 -3.70 -6.53
N ALA A 190 7.36 -3.87 -7.22
CA ALA A 190 7.34 -4.50 -8.54
C ALA A 190 8.17 -3.71 -9.56
N THR A 191 8.13 -2.38 -9.48
CA THR A 191 8.86 -1.46 -10.36
C THR A 191 10.38 -1.57 -10.17
N VAL A 192 10.88 -1.59 -8.93
CA VAL A 192 12.32 -1.74 -8.68
C VAL A 192 12.83 -3.13 -9.01
N VAL A 193 12.05 -4.17 -8.75
CA VAL A 193 12.38 -5.55 -9.13
C VAL A 193 12.43 -5.70 -10.67
N ASN A 194 11.60 -4.93 -11.39
CA ASN A 194 11.63 -4.89 -12.85
C ASN A 194 12.79 -4.04 -13.42
N GLY A 195 13.75 -3.64 -12.58
CA GLY A 195 14.99 -3.01 -13.02
C GLY A 195 14.87 -1.51 -13.27
N ALA A 196 13.94 -0.83 -12.60
CA ALA A 196 13.92 0.63 -12.60
C ALA A 196 15.26 1.20 -12.13
N PRO A 197 15.83 2.20 -12.84
CA PRO A 197 16.99 2.92 -12.35
C PRO A 197 16.62 3.73 -11.10
N ASN A 198 17.60 4.04 -10.26
CA ASN A 198 17.42 4.83 -9.04
C ASN A 198 16.39 4.24 -8.07
N ALA A 199 16.53 2.95 -7.74
CA ALA A 199 15.58 2.23 -6.87
C ALA A 199 15.22 2.99 -5.58
N ASN A 200 16.18 3.63 -4.92
CA ASN A 200 15.94 4.47 -3.73
C ASN A 200 14.94 5.61 -3.97
N GLN A 201 14.96 6.22 -5.16
CA GLN A 201 13.98 7.25 -5.50
C GLN A 201 12.62 6.64 -5.78
N ILE A 202 12.57 5.49 -6.48
CA ILE A 202 11.31 4.83 -6.79
C ILE A 202 10.54 4.47 -5.52
N VAL A 203 11.23 3.84 -4.57
CA VAL A 203 10.63 3.41 -3.31
C VAL A 203 10.61 4.52 -2.25
N HIS A 204 11.00 5.75 -2.53
CA HIS A 204 11.03 6.78 -1.48
C HIS A 204 9.59 7.09 -1.02
N PRO A 205 9.30 7.25 0.29
CA PRO A 205 7.92 7.39 0.77
C PRO A 205 7.15 8.63 0.32
N ASP A 206 7.86 9.60 -0.26
CA ASP A 206 7.29 10.84 -0.84
C ASP A 206 7.13 10.76 -2.37
N ASN A 207 7.58 9.66 -3.00
CA ASN A 207 7.43 9.41 -4.42
C ASN A 207 6.30 8.41 -4.65
N HIS A 208 5.71 8.48 -5.84
CA HIS A 208 4.62 7.60 -6.26
C HIS A 208 4.92 7.10 -7.67
N SER A 209 5.56 5.93 -7.77
CA SER A 209 5.90 5.30 -9.05
C SER A 209 4.68 5.08 -9.96
N SER A 210 3.50 4.82 -9.40
CA SER A 210 2.26 4.65 -10.20
C SER A 210 1.90 5.88 -11.03
N SER A 211 2.25 7.08 -10.55
CA SER A 211 1.92 8.36 -11.17
C SER A 211 3.13 9.09 -11.78
N ASP A 212 4.36 8.69 -11.44
CA ASP A 212 5.58 9.24 -12.03
C ASP A 212 5.80 8.69 -13.45
N VAL A 213 5.71 9.58 -14.43
CA VAL A 213 5.95 9.30 -15.86
C VAL A 213 7.31 8.64 -16.11
N ARG A 214 8.33 8.91 -15.28
CA ARG A 214 9.67 8.31 -15.40
C ARG A 214 9.68 6.84 -14.98
N SER A 215 8.82 6.48 -14.03
CA SER A 215 8.72 5.14 -13.45
C SER A 215 7.79 4.23 -14.26
N GLN A 216 6.79 4.81 -14.94
CA GLN A 216 5.76 4.07 -15.71
C GLN A 216 6.32 3.08 -16.75
N LEU A 217 7.49 3.35 -17.33
CA LEU A 217 8.13 2.43 -18.28
C LEU A 217 8.69 1.16 -17.63
N TYR A 218 8.81 1.17 -16.30
CA TYR A 218 9.36 0.08 -15.49
C TYR A 218 8.30 -0.61 -14.64
N ILE A 219 7.05 -0.12 -14.61
CA ILE A 219 5.95 -0.84 -13.97
C ILE A 219 5.67 -2.10 -14.80
N PRO A 220 5.80 -3.32 -14.23
CA PRO A 220 5.51 -4.54 -14.95
C PRO A 220 4.02 -4.66 -15.24
N ALA A 221 3.67 -5.41 -16.30
CA ALA A 221 2.26 -5.60 -16.68
C ALA A 221 1.45 -6.41 -15.65
N VAL A 222 2.15 -7.21 -14.83
CA VAL A 222 1.58 -7.97 -13.71
C VAL A 222 2.25 -7.47 -12.44
N ILE A 223 1.45 -7.07 -11.46
CA ILE A 223 1.93 -6.57 -10.16
C ILE A 223 1.48 -7.59 -9.11
N PRO A 224 2.42 -8.33 -8.50
CA PRO A 224 2.09 -9.21 -7.38
C PRO A 224 1.47 -8.41 -6.22
N ALA A 225 0.41 -8.94 -5.61
CA ALA A 225 -0.15 -8.37 -4.39
C ALA A 225 0.85 -8.46 -3.23
N LEU A 226 0.64 -7.62 -2.21
CA LEU A 226 1.36 -7.76 -0.95
C LEU A 226 0.82 -8.97 -0.18
N VAL A 227 1.62 -10.02 -0.05
CA VAL A 227 1.32 -11.20 0.76
C VAL A 227 1.68 -11.01 2.24
N GLY A 228 2.21 -9.82 2.57
CA GLY A 228 2.57 -9.44 3.93
C GLY A 228 3.22 -8.07 3.97
N VAL A 229 3.54 -7.64 5.19
CA VAL A 229 4.28 -6.41 5.46
C VAL A 229 5.37 -6.65 6.50
N ARG A 230 6.51 -5.98 6.33
CA ARG A 230 7.53 -5.83 7.36
C ARG A 230 7.20 -4.59 8.16
N ALA A 231 6.64 -4.80 9.34
CA ALA A 231 6.23 -3.74 10.25
C ALA A 231 7.30 -3.51 11.32
N GLY A 232 7.46 -2.28 11.79
CA GLY A 232 8.42 -2.01 12.85
C GLY A 232 8.51 -0.58 13.36
N LEU A 233 9.32 -0.43 14.40
CA LEU A 233 9.67 0.84 15.03
C LEU A 233 11.18 1.06 14.95
N GLY A 234 11.58 2.30 14.74
CA GLY A 234 12.96 2.72 14.92
C GLY A 234 13.09 4.02 15.71
N VAL A 235 14.19 4.17 16.45
CA VAL A 235 14.57 5.45 17.09
C VAL A 235 16.07 5.66 16.95
N MET A 236 16.46 6.92 16.88
CA MET A 236 17.85 7.33 17.02
C MET A 236 18.14 7.56 18.51
N GLY A 237 19.27 7.05 18.98
CA GLY A 237 19.74 7.27 20.35
C GLY A 237 21.18 7.79 20.36
N GLU A 238 21.56 8.46 21.45
CA GLU A 238 22.93 8.94 21.65
C GLU A 238 23.90 7.74 21.69
N GLY A 239 25.01 7.83 20.96
CA GLY A 239 26.05 6.82 20.94
C GLY A 239 26.75 6.78 22.28
N VAL A 240 26.86 5.60 22.88
CA VAL A 240 27.68 5.40 24.09
C VAL A 240 28.91 4.61 23.69
N GLU A 241 30.08 5.26 23.66
CA GLU A 241 31.36 4.56 23.64
C GLU A 241 31.49 3.71 24.92
N GLY A 242 31.35 2.39 24.84
CA GLY A 242 31.71 1.50 25.94
C GLY A 242 31.00 0.14 26.01
N PRO A 243 31.53 -0.79 26.83
CA PRO A 243 31.01 -2.16 26.95
C PRO A 243 29.67 -2.29 27.70
N GLU A 244 29.10 -1.19 28.20
CA GLU A 244 27.81 -1.18 28.90
C GLU A 244 26.61 -1.00 27.96
N GLY A 245 26.86 -0.75 26.66
CA GLY A 245 25.84 -0.71 25.61
C GLY A 245 25.01 0.58 25.63
N ALA A 246 24.81 1.19 24.46
CA ALA A 246 23.81 2.23 24.29
C ALA A 246 22.43 1.59 24.49
N GLY A 247 21.69 2.03 25.52
CA GLY A 247 20.25 1.79 25.58
C GLY A 247 19.56 2.76 24.62
N ALA A 248 18.39 2.38 24.08
CA ALA A 248 17.66 3.23 23.13
C ALA A 248 17.30 4.63 23.68
N GLY A 249 17.38 4.83 25.01
CA GLY A 249 17.00 6.09 25.66
C GLY A 249 15.50 6.42 25.51
N ALA A 250 14.71 5.47 25.01
CA ALA A 250 13.30 5.63 24.67
C ALA A 250 12.49 4.41 25.10
N ASN A 251 11.30 4.67 25.62
CA ASN A 251 10.25 3.69 25.91
C ASN A 251 9.03 4.00 25.04
N VAL A 252 8.97 3.40 23.87
CA VAL A 252 7.92 3.62 22.87
C VAL A 252 7.27 2.30 22.48
N VAL A 253 5.96 2.29 22.38
CA VAL A 253 5.16 1.11 22.01
C VAL A 253 4.32 1.41 20.78
N MET A 254 4.21 0.46 19.86
CA MET A 254 3.24 0.46 18.78
C MET A 254 2.36 -0.77 18.84
N GLU A 255 1.07 -0.54 18.73
CA GLU A 255 0.02 -1.53 18.51
C GLU A 255 -0.42 -1.42 17.06
N LEU A 256 -0.57 -2.53 16.35
CA LEU A 256 -1.17 -2.52 15.01
C LEU A 256 -2.12 -3.69 14.78
N THR A 257 -3.06 -3.46 13.88
CA THR A 257 -4.00 -4.44 13.36
C THR A 257 -4.01 -4.34 11.84
N ILE A 258 -4.00 -5.49 11.15
CA ILE A 258 -4.13 -5.56 9.70
C ILE A 258 -5.51 -6.09 9.36
N ARG A 259 -6.23 -5.34 8.54
CA ARG A 259 -7.55 -5.70 8.04
C ARG A 259 -7.46 -6.03 6.56
N VAL A 260 -8.03 -7.16 6.14
CA VAL A 260 -8.06 -7.59 4.75
C VAL A 260 -9.49 -7.69 4.23
N ARG A 261 -9.76 -7.05 3.10
CA ARG A 261 -11.00 -7.22 2.33
C ARG A 261 -10.70 -8.11 1.14
N ASP A 262 -11.24 -9.32 1.15
CA ASP A 262 -11.01 -10.31 0.10
C ASP A 262 -11.96 -10.08 -1.08
N GLU A 263 -11.43 -9.98 -2.30
CA GLU A 263 -12.19 -9.72 -3.53
C GLU A 263 -12.21 -10.92 -4.49
N ASP A 264 -11.27 -11.86 -4.35
CA ASP A 264 -11.11 -13.02 -5.24
C ASP A 264 -10.84 -14.34 -4.48
N ASP A 265 -11.45 -14.48 -3.29
CA ASP A 265 -11.37 -15.67 -2.44
C ASP A 265 -9.90 -16.14 -2.22
N LYS A 266 -9.00 -15.21 -1.89
CA LYS A 266 -7.58 -15.49 -1.65
C LYS A 266 -7.22 -15.61 -0.18
N ILE A 267 -8.09 -15.19 0.72
CA ILE A 267 -7.83 -15.14 2.17
C ILE A 267 -8.52 -16.33 2.84
N THR A 268 -7.78 -17.02 3.71
CA THR A 268 -8.26 -18.18 4.46
C THR A 268 -8.00 -17.99 5.95
N ASP A 269 -8.58 -18.88 6.77
CA ASP A 269 -8.29 -18.95 8.19
C ASP A 269 -6.81 -19.35 8.45
N PRO A 270 -6.17 -18.84 9.53
CA PRO A 270 -4.76 -19.11 9.81
C PRO A 270 -4.36 -20.59 9.88
N GLU A 271 -5.29 -21.48 10.22
CA GLU A 271 -5.04 -22.92 10.32
C GLU A 271 -4.89 -23.63 8.97
N ASP A 272 -5.45 -23.04 7.91
CA ASP A 272 -5.40 -23.54 6.53
C ASP A 272 -4.46 -22.70 5.65
N ALA A 273 -3.77 -21.72 6.25
CA ALA A 273 -2.91 -20.79 5.54
C ALA A 273 -1.81 -21.50 4.75
N TRP A 274 -1.62 -21.05 3.52
CA TRP A 274 -0.55 -21.51 2.66
C TRP A 274 0.81 -21.07 3.19
N MET A 275 1.74 -22.03 3.30
CA MET A 275 3.14 -21.68 3.54
C MET A 275 3.74 -21.08 2.28
N LEU A 276 3.83 -19.74 2.27
CA LEU A 276 4.45 -18.98 1.21
C LEU A 276 5.93 -19.37 1.03
N PRO A 277 6.43 -19.40 -0.22
CA PRO A 277 7.86 -19.43 -0.46
C PRO A 277 8.54 -18.25 0.23
N VAL A 278 9.76 -18.45 0.74
CA VAL A 278 10.53 -17.35 1.34
C VAL A 278 10.88 -16.34 0.22
N PRO A 279 10.42 -15.09 0.32
CA PRO A 279 10.71 -14.08 -0.70
C PRO A 279 12.19 -13.72 -0.70
N VAL A 280 12.71 -13.31 -1.86
CA VAL A 280 14.08 -12.84 -2.00
C VAL A 280 14.18 -11.42 -1.43
N PRO A 281 15.08 -11.17 -0.46
CA PRO A 281 15.32 -9.81 0.03
C PRO A 281 15.77 -8.89 -1.10
N PHE A 282 15.10 -7.76 -1.23
CA PHE A 282 15.48 -6.66 -2.09
C PHE A 282 15.98 -5.52 -1.20
N MET A 283 17.27 -5.22 -1.32
CA MET A 283 17.86 -3.99 -0.78
C MET A 283 18.29 -3.16 -1.99
N PRO A 284 17.83 -1.91 -2.13
CA PRO A 284 18.36 -1.06 -3.17
C PRO A 284 19.86 -0.80 -2.92
N PRO A 285 20.64 -0.51 -3.97
CA PRO A 285 22.02 -0.13 -3.80
C PRO A 285 22.11 1.13 -2.91
N PRO A 286 23.19 1.29 -2.13
CA PRO A 286 23.42 2.52 -1.38
C PRO A 286 23.31 3.73 -2.32
N ALA A 287 22.70 4.81 -1.85
CA ALA A 287 22.71 6.06 -2.62
C ALA A 287 24.16 6.47 -2.89
N GLU A 288 24.50 6.72 -4.16
CA GLU A 288 25.76 7.39 -4.48
C GLU A 288 25.64 8.84 -3.98
N LEU A 289 26.30 9.15 -2.85
CA LEU A 289 26.43 10.50 -2.30
C LEU A 289 27.41 11.35 -3.13
#